data_AF-A0AAQ1UJE0-F1
#
_entry.id   AF-A0AAQ1UJE0-F1
#
_cell.length_a   1.000
_cell.length_b   1.000
_cell.length_c   1.000
_cell.angle_alpha   90.00
_cell.angle_beta   90.00
_cell.angle_gamma   90.00
#
_symmetry.space_group_name_H-M   'P 1'
#
loop_
_entity.id
_entity.type
_entity.pdbx_description
1 polymer ?
#
loop_
_entity_poly.entity_id
_entity_poly.type
_entity_poly.pdbx_seq_one_letter_code
_entity_poly.pdbx_strand_id
1 'polypeptide(L)'
;MAYDKQGKASKVKDRWYGDHKYGHGLDLKPCVLVGKLQFTINDLYISPFIHRRRYSEDGHMTYVALERNLQPTGINVMDEFLRYLSQGQSDIAAFCKRNGTRVGDIDSLIFLLTDMRGVDFRQAYQMRMVDDLLRYISLPVADVAHRSGLGSRTNLYFAYKRDFKCSPTDRREQLQKQGDEDLYKVE
;
A
#
# COMPACT_ATOMS: atom_id res chain seq x y z
N MET A 1 -1.97 -39.06 2.37
CA MET A 1 -0.78 -38.58 3.10
C MET A 1 -1.13 -37.28 3.80
N ALA A 2 -0.64 -37.10 5.02
CA ALA A 2 -1.29 -36.38 6.11
C ALA A 2 -1.39 -34.85 5.93
N TYR A 3 -2.58 -34.32 6.23
CA TYR A 3 -2.81 -32.91 6.51
C TYR A 3 -2.46 -32.63 7.97
N ASP A 4 -1.59 -31.66 8.22
CA ASP A 4 -1.35 -31.15 9.57
C ASP A 4 -2.26 -29.95 9.86
N LYS A 5 -2.98 -30.06 10.97
CA LYS A 5 -4.06 -29.17 11.41
C LYS A 5 -3.48 -28.02 12.26
N GLN A 6 -2.84 -27.02 11.68
CA GLN A 6 -2.69 -25.71 12.36
C GLN A 6 -2.16 -24.62 11.41
N GLY A 7 -2.86 -23.49 11.40
CA GLY A 7 -2.75 -22.41 10.42
C GLY A 7 -1.36 -21.79 10.29
N LYS A 8 -0.82 -21.82 9.07
CA LYS A 8 0.37 -21.06 8.65
C LYS A 8 -0.01 -19.87 7.76
N ALA A 9 -0.99 -19.08 8.18
CA ALA A 9 -1.29 -17.78 7.57
C ALA A 9 -0.79 -16.57 8.39
N SER A 10 -0.41 -16.74 9.67
CA SER A 10 0.01 -15.62 10.53
C SER A 10 1.41 -15.08 10.24
N LYS A 11 2.36 -15.97 9.88
CA LYS A 11 3.80 -15.63 9.85
C LYS A 11 4.20 -14.51 8.88
N VAL A 12 3.40 -14.21 7.85
CA VAL A 12 3.74 -13.15 6.90
C VAL A 12 3.40 -11.77 7.48
N LYS A 13 2.28 -11.62 8.20
CA LYS A 13 1.95 -10.36 8.89
C LYS A 13 2.99 -10.10 9.99
N ASP A 14 3.34 -11.14 10.74
CA ASP A 14 4.32 -11.08 11.83
C ASP A 14 5.73 -10.74 11.34
N ARG A 15 6.10 -11.09 10.10
CA ARG A 15 7.43 -10.81 9.54
C ARG A 15 7.62 -9.35 9.12
N TRP A 16 6.55 -8.69 8.67
CA TRP A 16 6.58 -7.31 8.16
C TRP A 16 6.18 -6.29 9.22
N TYR A 17 5.33 -6.70 10.13
CA TYR A 17 4.73 -5.81 11.13
C TYR A 17 5.00 -6.26 12.56
N GLY A 18 5.59 -7.44 12.77
CA GLY A 18 5.73 -8.03 14.11
C GLY A 18 4.41 -8.66 14.57
N ASP A 19 4.50 -9.70 15.40
CA ASP A 19 3.36 -10.12 16.21
C ASP A 19 3.06 -8.93 17.14
N HIS A 20 2.02 -8.14 16.85
CA HIS A 20 1.62 -6.99 17.68
C HIS A 20 0.94 -7.44 18.97
N LYS A 21 1.32 -8.58 19.53
CA LYS A 21 1.27 -8.77 20.97
C LYS A 21 2.33 -7.86 21.54
N TYR A 22 1.90 -6.63 21.85
CA TYR A 22 2.54 -5.66 22.73
C TYR A 22 3.71 -6.30 23.49
N GLY A 23 4.93 -6.09 22.98
CA GLY A 23 6.12 -6.33 23.77
C GLY A 23 5.94 -5.52 25.04
N HIS A 24 5.85 -6.21 26.18
CA HIS A 24 5.41 -5.73 27.50
C HIS A 24 3.91 -5.76 27.77
N GLY A 25 3.34 -6.96 28.01
CA GLY A 25 2.49 -7.28 29.17
C GLY A 25 1.24 -6.43 29.47
N LEU A 26 0.84 -5.52 28.60
CA LEU A 26 -0.35 -4.69 28.75
C LEU A 26 -1.27 -5.00 27.58
N ASP A 27 -2.32 -5.77 27.85
CA ASP A 27 -3.50 -5.86 27.00
C ASP A 27 -4.17 -4.48 26.98
N LEU A 28 -3.65 -3.58 26.15
CA LEU A 28 -4.28 -2.29 25.89
C LEU A 28 -5.60 -2.56 25.18
N LYS A 29 -6.71 -2.07 25.77
CA LYS A 29 -8.03 -2.16 25.15
C LYS A 29 -7.98 -1.55 23.74
N PRO A 30 -8.63 -2.16 22.74
CA PRO A 30 -8.73 -1.57 21.42
C PRO A 30 -9.28 -0.14 21.51
N CYS A 31 -8.51 0.85 21.05
CA CYS A 31 -8.98 2.22 20.95
C CYS A 31 -10.03 2.31 19.84
N VAL A 32 -11.15 2.95 20.12
CA VAL A 32 -12.21 3.25 19.14
C VAL A 32 -12.28 4.77 19.02
N LEU A 33 -12.16 5.31 17.80
CA LEU A 33 -12.27 6.74 17.59
C LEU A 33 -13.74 7.15 17.76
N VAL A 34 -14.03 7.97 18.78
CA VAL A 34 -15.35 8.56 18.96
C VAL A 34 -15.37 9.89 18.21
N GLY A 35 -15.80 9.87 16.96
CA GLY A 35 -15.85 11.06 16.10
C GLY A 35 -15.95 10.74 14.62
N LYS A 36 -15.96 11.79 13.79
CA LYS A 36 -15.89 11.64 12.33
C LYS A 36 -14.42 11.51 11.92
N LEU A 37 -14.09 10.47 11.15
CA LEU A 37 -12.78 10.37 10.50
C LEU A 37 -12.56 11.56 9.56
N GLN A 38 -11.33 12.09 9.54
CA GLN A 38 -11.01 13.23 8.70
C GLN A 38 -10.72 12.82 7.27
N PHE A 39 -10.07 11.66 7.09
CA PHE A 39 -9.63 11.17 5.79
C PHE A 39 -9.88 9.67 5.64
N THR A 40 -10.34 9.26 4.47
CA THR A 40 -10.32 7.86 4.04
C THR A 40 -8.97 7.51 3.42
N ILE A 41 -8.71 6.22 3.24
CA ILE A 41 -7.57 5.77 2.42
C ILE A 41 -7.62 6.33 1.00
N ASN A 42 -8.82 6.65 0.48
CA ASN A 42 -9.00 7.25 -0.84
C ASN A 42 -8.47 8.67 -0.91
N ASP A 43 -8.67 9.45 0.14
CA ASP A 43 -8.22 10.83 0.22
C ASP A 43 -6.70 10.93 0.40
N LEU A 44 -6.09 9.94 1.06
CA LEU A 44 -4.65 9.94 1.39
C LEU A 44 -3.76 9.23 0.37
N TYR A 45 -4.35 8.54 -0.59
CA TYR A 45 -3.58 7.75 -1.54
C TYR A 45 -2.95 8.62 -2.62
N ILE A 46 -1.62 8.54 -2.72
CA ILE A 46 -0.84 9.19 -3.77
C ILE A 46 -0.51 8.12 -4.80
N SER A 47 -1.05 8.28 -6.01
CA SER A 47 -0.78 7.33 -7.10
C SER A 47 0.72 7.23 -7.39
N PRO A 48 1.27 6.02 -7.62
CA PRO A 48 2.66 5.85 -8.01
C PRO A 48 2.93 6.34 -9.44
N PHE A 49 1.88 6.54 -10.25
CA PHE A 49 2.02 6.95 -11.63
C PHE A 49 2.43 8.41 -11.74
N ILE A 50 3.28 8.71 -12.73
CA ILE A 50 3.79 10.06 -13.01
C ILE A 50 3.45 10.53 -14.41
N HIS A 51 3.14 9.60 -15.32
CA HIS A 51 2.71 9.93 -16.68
C HIS A 51 1.51 9.09 -17.09
N ARG A 52 0.70 9.65 -17.99
CA ARG A 52 -0.43 8.98 -18.65
C ARG A 52 -0.26 8.98 -20.16
N ARG A 53 -0.60 7.85 -20.79
CA ARG A 53 -0.65 7.70 -22.23
C ARG A 53 -1.77 8.56 -22.82
N ARG A 54 -1.45 9.34 -23.84
CA ARG A 54 -2.39 10.14 -24.64
C ARG A 54 -2.11 9.90 -26.12
N TYR A 55 -3.18 9.75 -26.88
CA TYR A 55 -3.12 9.77 -28.34
C TYR A 55 -3.34 11.22 -28.80
N SER A 56 -2.46 11.70 -29.66
CA SER A 56 -2.65 12.94 -30.41
C SER A 56 -3.69 12.74 -31.52
N GLU A 57 -4.17 13.84 -32.12
CA GLU A 57 -5.12 13.81 -33.24
C GLU A 57 -4.57 13.05 -34.46
N ASP A 58 -3.24 13.05 -34.63
CA ASP A 58 -2.52 12.31 -35.68
C ASP A 58 -2.30 10.82 -35.35
N GLY A 59 -2.82 10.33 -34.21
CA GLY A 59 -2.67 8.94 -33.77
C GLY A 59 -1.32 8.63 -33.11
N HIS A 60 -0.40 9.59 -32.98
CA HIS A 60 0.85 9.40 -32.27
C HIS A 60 0.62 9.27 -30.76
N MET A 61 1.19 8.22 -30.18
CA MET A 61 1.15 7.93 -28.75
C MET A 61 2.25 8.70 -28.02
N THR A 62 1.87 9.46 -27.00
CA THR A 62 2.79 10.19 -26.11
C THR A 62 2.43 9.95 -24.65
N TYR A 63 3.38 10.17 -23.75
CA TYR A 63 3.15 10.17 -22.30
C TYR A 63 3.20 11.61 -21.79
N VAL A 64 2.12 12.04 -21.15
CA VAL A 64 1.99 13.39 -20.56
C VAL A 64 2.09 13.27 -19.05
N ALA A 65 2.79 14.20 -18.41
CA ALA A 65 2.92 14.24 -16.96
C ALA A 65 1.54 14.32 -16.27
N LEU A 66 1.39 13.60 -15.17
CA LEU A 66 0.21 13.62 -14.31
C LEU A 66 0.38 14.65 -13.21
N GLU A 67 -0.64 15.48 -13.05
CA GLU A 67 -0.77 16.29 -11.84
C GLU A 67 -1.14 15.38 -10.66
N ARG A 68 -0.38 15.50 -9.57
CA ARG A 68 -0.58 14.70 -8.36
C ARG A 68 -0.61 15.61 -7.14
N ASN A 69 -1.59 15.38 -6.27
CA ASN A 69 -1.58 15.99 -4.95
C ASN A 69 -0.57 15.26 -4.06
N LEU A 70 0.56 15.92 -3.76
CA LEU A 70 1.61 15.40 -2.88
C LEU A 70 1.47 15.84 -1.42
N GLN A 71 0.43 16.62 -1.12
CA GLN A 71 0.12 17.17 0.20
C GLN A 71 -1.39 17.06 0.51
N PRO A 72 -1.95 15.83 0.52
CA PRO A 72 -3.38 15.63 0.70
C PRO A 72 -3.90 16.07 2.08
N THR A 73 -3.05 16.11 3.11
CA THR A 73 -3.48 16.48 4.48
C THR A 73 -3.10 17.90 4.87
N GLY A 74 -2.05 18.47 4.27
CA GLY A 74 -1.42 19.71 4.72
C GLY A 74 -0.58 19.55 6.00
N ILE A 75 -0.47 18.33 6.55
CA ILE A 75 0.34 18.02 7.73
C ILE A 75 1.69 17.49 7.23
N ASN A 76 2.76 18.27 7.40
CA ASN A 76 4.07 18.00 6.82
C ASN A 76 4.57 16.55 7.03
N VAL A 77 4.55 16.05 8.27
CA VAL A 77 5.04 14.69 8.58
C VAL A 77 4.14 13.60 7.98
N MET A 78 2.83 13.84 7.91
CA MET A 78 1.90 12.88 7.33
C MET A 78 2.04 12.85 5.80
N ASP A 79 2.10 14.02 5.17
CA ASP A 79 2.30 14.10 3.72
C ASP A 79 3.68 13.57 3.29
N GLU A 80 4.71 13.76 4.12
CA GLU A 80 6.02 13.12 3.90
C GLU A 80 5.94 11.60 4.00
N PHE A 81 5.22 11.08 4.99
CA PHE A 81 4.98 9.65 5.13
C PHE A 81 4.22 9.08 3.92
N LEU A 82 3.20 9.78 3.43
CA LEU A 82 2.44 9.36 2.24
C LEU A 82 3.31 9.40 0.98
N ARG A 83 4.18 10.41 0.82
CA ARG A 83 5.17 10.44 -0.26
C ARG A 83 6.14 9.26 -0.16
N TYR A 84 6.62 8.96 1.05
CA TYR A 84 7.48 7.81 1.32
C TYR A 84 6.80 6.49 0.90
N LEU A 85 5.54 6.28 1.28
CA LEU A 85 4.77 5.11 0.83
C LEU A 85 4.55 5.10 -0.69
N SER A 86 4.25 6.24 -1.31
CA SER A 86 4.02 6.35 -2.77
C SER A 86 5.22 5.94 -3.61
N GLN A 87 6.42 6.02 -3.04
CA GLN A 87 7.69 5.60 -3.64
C GLN A 87 7.99 4.10 -3.43
N GLY A 88 7.02 3.33 -2.93
CA GLY A 88 7.17 1.91 -2.66
C GLY A 88 7.96 1.58 -1.39
N GLN A 89 8.20 2.57 -0.54
CA GLN A 89 8.93 2.35 0.69
C GLN A 89 8.01 1.90 1.81
N SER A 90 8.46 0.96 2.64
CA SER A 90 7.61 0.31 3.65
C SER A 90 8.21 0.26 5.05
N ASP A 91 9.47 0.65 5.22
CA ASP A 91 10.17 0.57 6.50
C ASP A 91 9.81 1.78 7.38
N ILE A 92 8.81 1.58 8.24
CA ILE A 92 8.37 2.62 9.18
C ILE A 92 9.45 2.98 10.21
N ALA A 93 10.32 2.06 10.60
CA ALA A 93 11.38 2.35 11.55
C ALA A 93 12.43 3.27 10.93
N ALA A 94 12.80 3.03 9.66
CA ALA A 94 13.68 3.92 8.91
C ALA A 94 13.06 5.31 8.66
N PHE A 95 11.75 5.37 8.38
CA PHE A 95 11.03 6.65 8.29
C PHE A 95 11.08 7.42 9.61
N CYS A 96 10.71 6.77 10.72
CA CYS A 96 10.68 7.38 12.05
C CYS A 96 12.07 7.85 12.50
N LYS A 97 13.11 7.04 12.25
CA LYS A 97 14.50 7.42 12.56
C LYS A 97 14.94 8.70 11.84
N ARG A 98 14.58 8.85 10.57
CA ARG A 98 14.90 10.07 9.79
C ARG A 98 14.14 11.30 10.28
N ASN A 99 12.92 11.10 10.77
CA ASN A 99 12.04 12.17 11.23
C ASN A 99 12.12 12.46 12.74
N GLY A 100 12.96 11.73 13.49
CA GLY A 100 13.07 11.90 14.94
C GLY A 100 11.82 11.50 15.72
N THR A 101 10.98 10.62 15.17
CA THR A 101 9.71 10.17 15.78
C THR A 101 9.77 8.71 16.21
N ARG A 102 8.73 8.24 16.90
CA ARG A 102 8.51 6.81 17.20
C ARG A 102 7.44 6.25 16.28
N VAL A 103 7.48 4.94 16.05
CA VAL A 103 6.45 4.21 15.29
C VAL A 103 5.05 4.47 15.88
N GLY A 104 4.95 4.49 17.21
CA GLY A 104 3.69 4.77 17.91
C GLY A 104 3.13 6.18 17.67
N ASP A 105 3.99 7.18 17.42
CA ASP A 105 3.55 8.55 17.14
C ASP A 105 2.87 8.61 15.77
N ILE A 106 3.48 7.97 14.77
CA ILE A 106 2.94 7.87 13.40
C ILE A 106 1.67 7.00 13.39
N ASP A 107 1.68 5.86 14.08
CA ASP A 107 0.50 4.99 14.18
C ASP A 107 -0.67 5.71 14.86
N SER A 108 -0.41 6.52 15.89
CA SER A 108 -1.44 7.33 16.56
C SER A 108 -1.97 8.44 15.64
N LEU A 109 -1.09 9.11 14.89
CA LEU A 109 -1.49 10.12 13.92
C LEU A 109 -2.40 9.52 12.83
N ILE A 110 -2.02 8.36 12.26
CA ILE A 110 -2.85 7.65 11.30
C ILE A 110 -4.21 7.31 11.90
N PHE A 111 -4.22 6.75 13.12
CA PHE A 111 -5.45 6.38 13.80
C PHE A 111 -6.39 7.57 14.01
N LEU A 112 -5.87 8.69 14.51
CA LEU A 112 -6.67 9.90 14.74
C LEU A 112 -7.25 10.49 13.45
N LEU A 113 -6.54 10.36 12.33
CA LEU A 113 -6.96 10.91 11.04
C LEU A 113 -7.93 9.99 10.27
N THR A 114 -7.80 8.66 10.44
CA THR A 114 -8.42 7.68 9.55
C THR A 114 -9.26 6.61 10.23
N ASP A 115 -9.22 6.52 11.56
CA ASP A 115 -9.74 5.39 12.35
C ASP A 115 -9.10 4.02 12.00
N MET A 116 -8.01 4.02 11.24
CA MET A 116 -7.25 2.81 10.93
C MET A 116 -6.07 2.67 11.87
N ARG A 117 -5.82 1.46 12.37
CA ARG A 117 -4.52 1.15 12.97
C ARG A 117 -3.44 1.33 11.92
N GLY A 118 -2.29 1.92 12.29
CA GLY A 118 -1.25 2.24 11.32
C GLY A 118 -0.79 1.06 10.44
N VAL A 119 -0.77 -0.15 10.99
CA VAL A 119 -0.46 -1.39 10.26
C VAL A 119 -1.50 -1.71 9.20
N ASP A 120 -2.78 -1.60 9.56
CA ASP A 120 -3.88 -1.89 8.64
C ASP A 120 -3.96 -0.81 7.55
N PHE A 121 -3.65 0.46 7.90
CA PHE A 121 -3.51 1.55 6.93
C PHE A 121 -2.38 1.28 5.93
N ARG A 122 -1.16 0.97 6.41
CA ARG A 122 -0.01 0.65 5.54
C ARG A 122 -0.33 -0.52 4.62
N GLN A 123 -0.93 -1.59 5.16
CA GLN A 123 -1.32 -2.74 4.36
C GLN A 123 -2.36 -2.35 3.30
N ALA A 124 -3.40 -1.60 3.65
CA ALA A 124 -4.41 -1.15 2.69
C ALA A 124 -3.80 -0.26 1.60
N TYR A 125 -2.88 0.64 1.96
CA TYR A 125 -2.16 1.50 1.02
C TYR A 125 -1.35 0.67 0.02
N GLN A 126 -0.56 -0.28 0.51
CA GLN A 126 0.26 -1.17 -0.34
C GLN A 126 -0.62 -2.02 -1.27
N MET A 127 -1.68 -2.63 -0.74
CA MET A 127 -2.57 -3.48 -1.56
C MET A 127 -3.30 -2.68 -2.63
N ARG A 128 -3.69 -1.44 -2.35
CA ARG A 128 -4.24 -0.55 -3.37
C ARG A 128 -3.21 -0.21 -4.45
N MET A 129 -1.97 0.09 -4.04
CA MET A 129 -0.90 0.32 -5.01
C MET A 129 -0.64 -0.90 -5.89
N VAL A 130 -0.69 -2.11 -5.32
CA VAL A 130 -0.56 -3.33 -6.11
C VAL A 130 -1.69 -3.44 -7.14
N ASP A 131 -2.95 -3.25 -6.73
CA ASP A 131 -4.09 -3.33 -7.66
C ASP A 131 -3.92 -2.31 -8.82
N ASP A 132 -3.49 -1.07 -8.52
CA ASP A 132 -3.22 -0.07 -9.56
C ASP A 132 -2.08 -0.51 -10.50
N LEU A 133 -0.95 -0.97 -9.96
CA LEU A 133 0.20 -1.43 -10.74
C LEU A 133 -0.13 -2.67 -11.58
N LEU A 134 -0.89 -3.62 -11.04
CA LEU A 134 -1.34 -4.81 -11.77
C LEU A 134 -2.27 -4.43 -12.92
N ARG A 135 -3.13 -3.44 -12.71
CA ARG A 135 -4.14 -3.04 -13.69
C ARG A 135 -3.55 -2.25 -14.85
N TYR A 136 -2.75 -1.24 -14.56
CA TYR A 136 -2.44 -0.23 -15.58
C TYR A 136 -1.05 -0.31 -16.19
N ILE A 137 -0.17 -1.20 -15.70
CA ILE A 137 1.19 -1.36 -16.23
C ILE A 137 1.50 -2.84 -16.43
N SER A 138 2.14 -3.16 -17.56
CA SER A 138 2.62 -4.49 -17.91
C SER A 138 3.91 -4.89 -17.18
N LEU A 139 4.02 -4.60 -15.88
CA LEU A 139 5.16 -5.02 -15.06
C LEU A 139 5.08 -6.52 -14.71
N PRO A 140 6.22 -7.21 -14.61
CA PRO A 140 6.29 -8.51 -13.94
C PRO A 140 5.77 -8.42 -12.49
N VAL A 141 5.10 -9.48 -12.00
CA VAL A 141 4.55 -9.54 -10.63
C VAL A 141 5.62 -9.31 -9.56
N ALA A 142 6.87 -9.71 -9.83
CA ALA A 142 8.00 -9.44 -8.93
C ALA A 142 8.28 -7.94 -8.79
N ASP A 143 8.29 -7.20 -9.90
CA ASP A 143 8.54 -5.76 -9.91
C ASP A 143 7.38 -4.99 -9.28
N VAL A 144 6.15 -5.48 -9.47
CA VAL A 144 4.97 -4.96 -8.75
C VAL A 144 5.13 -5.13 -7.23
N ALA A 145 5.63 -6.28 -6.77
CA ALA A 145 5.87 -6.50 -5.34
C ALA A 145 6.96 -5.56 -4.79
N HIS A 146 8.02 -5.30 -5.55
CA HIS A 146 9.06 -4.35 -5.16
C HIS A 146 8.54 -2.91 -5.13
N ARG A 147 7.88 -2.46 -6.21
CA ARG A 147 7.35 -1.09 -6.31
C ARG A 147 6.25 -0.77 -5.32
N SER A 148 5.50 -1.77 -4.85
CA SER A 148 4.47 -1.59 -3.82
C SER A 148 4.99 -1.62 -2.38
N GLY A 149 6.26 -1.94 -2.16
CA GLY A 149 6.83 -2.09 -0.82
C GLY A 149 6.49 -3.42 -0.13
N LEU A 150 5.89 -4.39 -0.82
CA LEU A 150 5.74 -5.77 -0.30
C LEU A 150 7.03 -6.61 -0.43
N GLY A 151 8.00 -6.08 -1.19
CA GLY A 151 9.40 -6.50 -1.24
C GLY A 151 9.68 -7.81 -1.97
N SER A 152 8.74 -8.75 -2.09
CA SER A 152 8.96 -9.97 -2.89
C SER A 152 7.68 -10.54 -3.47
N ARG A 153 7.81 -11.22 -4.61
CA ARG A 153 6.73 -11.96 -5.27
C ARG A 153 6.03 -12.94 -4.33
N THR A 154 6.79 -13.62 -3.48
CA THR A 154 6.26 -14.60 -2.52
C THR A 154 5.36 -13.94 -1.47
N ASN A 155 5.77 -12.79 -0.93
CA ASN A 155 4.96 -12.05 0.03
C ASN A 155 3.67 -11.54 -0.61
N LEU A 156 3.80 -11.01 -1.83
CA LEU A 156 2.66 -10.56 -2.62
C LEU A 156 1.66 -11.71 -2.88
N TYR A 157 2.14 -12.89 -3.27
CA TYR A 157 1.29 -14.07 -3.44
C TYR A 157 0.54 -14.43 -2.15
N PHE A 158 1.22 -14.45 -1.00
CA PHE A 158 0.57 -14.77 0.27
C PHE A 158 -0.42 -13.69 0.72
N ALA A 159 -0.14 -12.41 0.45
CA ALA A 159 -1.08 -11.33 0.71
C ALA A 159 -2.37 -11.50 -0.09
N TYR A 160 -2.28 -11.78 -1.39
CA TYR A 160 -3.45 -12.04 -2.24
C TYR A 160 -4.22 -13.30 -1.86
N LYS A 161 -3.52 -14.39 -1.56
CA LYS A 161 -4.16 -15.62 -1.09
C LYS A 161 -4.90 -15.43 0.24
N ARG A 162 -4.39 -14.56 1.12
CA ARG A 162 -5.03 -14.23 2.40
C ARG A 162 -6.28 -13.37 2.17
N ASP A 163 -6.14 -12.26 1.45
CA ASP A 163 -7.13 -11.17 1.40
C ASP A 163 -8.18 -11.36 0.28
N PHE A 164 -7.78 -11.91 -0.86
CA PHE A 164 -8.62 -12.01 -2.07
C PHE A 164 -8.88 -13.46 -2.53
N LYS A 165 -8.22 -14.44 -1.90
CA LYS A 165 -8.32 -15.88 -2.24
C LYS A 165 -7.92 -16.21 -3.68
N CYS A 166 -7.12 -15.36 -4.32
CA CYS A 166 -6.63 -15.56 -5.69
C CYS A 166 -5.11 -15.36 -5.79
N SER A 167 -4.52 -15.65 -6.94
CA SER A 167 -3.15 -15.27 -7.25
C SER A 167 -3.08 -13.80 -7.74
N PRO A 168 -1.93 -13.11 -7.62
CA PRO A 168 -1.76 -11.78 -8.22
C PRO A 168 -1.96 -11.77 -9.74
N THR A 169 -1.68 -12.88 -10.43
CA THR A 169 -1.93 -13.02 -11.88
C THR A 169 -3.43 -13.07 -12.15
N ASP A 170 -4.18 -13.91 -11.43
CA ASP A 170 -5.64 -13.99 -11.58
C ASP A 170 -6.29 -12.63 -11.27
N ARG A 171 -5.76 -11.92 -10.25
CA ARG A 171 -6.21 -10.56 -9.93
C ARG A 171 -5.99 -9.60 -11.09
N ARG A 172 -4.81 -9.65 -11.73
CA ARG A 172 -4.52 -8.80 -12.89
C ARG A 172 -5.56 -9.00 -13.99
N GLU A 173 -5.85 -10.24 -14.34
CA GLU A 173 -6.87 -10.59 -15.33
C GLU A 173 -8.26 -10.08 -14.96
N GLN A 174 -8.62 -10.10 -13.67
CA GLN A 174 -9.89 -9.56 -13.18
C GLN A 174 -9.98 -8.02 -13.21
N LEU A 175 -8.85 -7.33 -13.03
CA LEU A 175 -8.79 -5.88 -12.93
C LEU A 175 -8.66 -5.20 -14.31
N GLN A 176 -7.87 -5.80 -15.20
CA GLN A 176 -7.53 -5.20 -16.48
C GLN A 176 -8.75 -5.11 -17.39
N LYS A 177 -9.01 -3.90 -17.91
CA LYS A 177 -10.01 -3.65 -18.95
C LYS A 177 -9.32 -3.31 -20.26
N GLN A 178 -10.07 -3.42 -21.36
CA GLN A 178 -9.57 -3.01 -22.67
C GLN A 178 -9.08 -1.55 -22.62
N GLY A 179 -7.83 -1.33 -23.05
CA GLY A 179 -7.18 -0.01 -23.06
C GLY A 179 -6.44 0.40 -21.78
N ASP A 180 -6.52 -0.39 -20.71
CA ASP A 180 -5.79 -0.13 -19.45
C ASP A 180 -4.28 -0.43 -19.57
N GLU A 181 -3.91 -1.33 -20.48
CA GLU A 181 -2.52 -1.76 -20.63
C GLU A 181 -1.58 -0.60 -20.98
N ASP A 182 -0.55 -0.41 -20.14
CA ASP A 182 0.42 0.69 -20.19
C ASP A 182 -0.22 2.08 -20.34
N LEU A 183 -1.42 2.24 -19.80
CA LEU A 183 -2.11 3.54 -19.72
C LEU A 183 -1.30 4.53 -18.88
N TYR A 184 -0.54 4.05 -17.90
CA TYR A 184 0.28 4.87 -17.03
C TYR A 184 1.74 4.42 -17.04
N LYS A 185 2.63 5.31 -16.62
CA LYS A 185 4.03 5.00 -16.32
C LYS A 185 4.40 5.44 -14.92
N VAL A 186 5.28 4.66 -14.35
CA VAL A 186 6.05 4.93 -13.15
C VAL A 186 7.47 5.34 -13.54
N GLU A 187 8.19 6.01 -12.65
CA GLU A 187 9.60 6.43 -12.84
C GLU A 187 10.57 5.24 -12.86
#